data_AF-A0A1G0G6K8-F1
#
_entry.id   AF-A0A1G0G6K8-F1
#
_cell.length_a   1.000
_cell.length_b   1.000
_cell.length_c   1.000
_cell.angle_alpha   90.00
_cell.angle_beta   90.00
_cell.angle_gamma   90.00
#
_symmetry.space_group_name_H-M   'P 1'
#
loop_
_entity.id
_entity.type
_entity.pdbx_description
1 polymer ?
#
loop_
_entity_poly.entity_id
_entity_poly.type
_entity_poly.pdbx_seq_one_letter_code
_entity_poly.pdbx_strand_id
1 'polypeptide(L)'
;MTTNPEHDLTPEEQAKIKDAEWQKTLRRLGLGEVDISKVSNDDILYLAKKWSFLQIVESSGKFKPFDKPELITAQSGWTIINYGDAMATSPGKFLYGGGFFRFSSDEDEDEGGSGVVNPKKGTIVKQAFDSAAEMVRLAKELGWDGVQIVDGHPDMQEAVWVEACRIGISADGFVPDTEAEKKRRRIVSESIDEMLSALKGISQKR
;
A
#
# COMPACT_ATOMS: atom_id res chain seq x y z
N MET A 1 -20.50 32.68 18.49
CA MET A 1 -20.84 31.25 18.60
C MET A 1 -21.74 30.90 17.43
N THR A 2 -21.17 30.51 16.29
CA THR A 2 -21.91 29.99 15.14
C THR A 2 -22.04 28.50 15.35
N THR A 3 -23.20 28.05 15.83
CA THR A 3 -23.55 26.62 15.87
C THR A 3 -23.57 26.12 14.43
N ASN A 4 -22.66 25.21 14.09
CA ASN A 4 -22.62 24.58 12.78
C ASN A 4 -23.85 23.66 12.69
N PRO A 5 -24.83 23.94 11.81
CA PRO A 5 -26.14 23.25 11.81
C PRO A 5 -26.09 21.79 11.33
N GLU A 6 -24.91 21.30 10.93
CA GLU A 6 -24.74 19.94 10.41
C GLU A 6 -24.77 18.85 11.51
N HIS A 7 -24.74 19.23 12.79
CA HIS A 7 -24.58 18.28 13.89
C HIS A 7 -25.88 17.70 14.48
N ASP A 8 -27.05 18.17 14.02
CA ASP A 8 -28.38 17.78 14.56
C ASP A 8 -29.24 16.94 13.58
N LEU A 9 -28.69 16.52 12.44
CA LEU A 9 -29.42 15.70 11.48
C LEU A 9 -29.51 14.25 11.95
N THR A 10 -30.71 13.67 11.87
CA THR A 10 -30.93 12.25 12.15
C THR A 10 -30.19 11.37 11.11
N PRO A 11 -29.82 10.12 11.45
CA PRO A 11 -29.17 9.21 10.49
C PRO A 11 -29.96 9.02 9.19
N GLU A 12 -31.30 9.09 9.25
CA GLU A 12 -32.17 8.99 8.07
C GLU A 12 -32.07 10.23 7.17
N GLU A 13 -31.97 11.43 7.75
CA GLU A 13 -31.80 12.67 7.00
C GLU A 13 -30.41 12.73 6.36
N GLN A 14 -29.37 12.28 7.07
CA GLN A 14 -28.02 12.15 6.52
C GLN A 14 -27.98 11.15 5.35
N ALA A 15 -28.68 10.01 5.47
CA ALA A 15 -28.76 9.03 4.39
C ALA A 15 -29.46 9.59 3.15
N LYS A 16 -30.56 10.34 3.32
CA LYS A 16 -31.28 10.99 2.21
C LYS A 16 -30.43 12.04 1.49
N ILE A 17 -29.65 12.84 2.24
CA ILE A 17 -28.73 13.82 1.66
C ILE A 17 -27.65 13.12 0.84
N LYS A 18 -27.02 12.08 1.41
CA LYS A 18 -26.00 11.28 0.70
C LYS A 18 -26.54 10.62 -0.57
N ASP A 19 -27.75 10.07 -0.52
CA ASP A 19 -28.39 9.46 -1.68
C ASP A 19 -28.69 10.50 -2.78
N ALA A 20 -29.20 11.68 -2.40
CA ALA A 20 -29.44 12.76 -3.35
C ALA A 20 -28.14 13.28 -4.02
N GLU A 21 -27.05 13.39 -3.26
CA GLU A 21 -25.72 13.75 -3.78
C GLU A 21 -25.15 12.68 -4.71
N TRP A 22 -25.33 11.41 -4.36
CA TRP A 22 -24.95 10.28 -5.20
C TRP A 22 -25.68 10.31 -6.55
N GLN A 23 -27.00 10.46 -6.54
CA GLN A 23 -27.82 10.55 -7.75
C GLN A 23 -27.45 11.75 -8.62
N LYS A 24 -27.15 12.90 -8.00
CA LYS A 24 -26.66 14.09 -8.72
C LYS A 24 -25.32 13.81 -9.40
N THR A 25 -24.44 13.08 -8.75
CA THR A 25 -23.12 12.70 -9.29
C THR A 25 -23.26 11.75 -10.47
N LEU A 26 -24.08 10.69 -10.34
CA LEU A 26 -24.35 9.76 -11.43
C LEU A 26 -24.87 10.46 -12.68
N ARG A 27 -25.85 11.36 -12.54
CA ARG A 27 -26.38 12.16 -13.66
C ARG A 27 -25.31 13.03 -14.32
N ARG A 28 -24.41 13.66 -13.54
CA ARG A 28 -23.31 14.47 -14.09
C ARG A 28 -22.33 13.65 -14.90
N LEU A 29 -22.13 12.39 -14.52
CA LEU A 29 -21.26 11.45 -15.22
C LEU A 29 -21.95 10.79 -16.43
N GLY A 30 -23.22 11.11 -16.70
CA GLY A 30 -24.00 10.44 -17.75
C GLY A 30 -24.28 8.96 -17.44
N LEU A 31 -24.08 8.55 -16.19
CA LEU A 31 -24.39 7.21 -15.71
C LEU A 31 -25.86 7.19 -15.30
N GLY A 32 -26.61 6.20 -15.81
CA GLY A 32 -28.01 5.98 -15.45
C GLY A 32 -28.16 5.46 -14.02
N GLU A 33 -29.19 4.64 -13.79
CA GLU A 33 -29.30 3.90 -12.53
C GLU A 33 -28.19 2.85 -12.45
N VAL A 34 -27.27 3.02 -11.49
CA VAL A 34 -26.18 2.08 -11.23
C VAL A 34 -26.63 1.11 -10.15
N ASP A 35 -26.81 -0.16 -10.52
CA ASP A 35 -27.08 -1.24 -9.57
C ASP A 35 -25.77 -1.67 -8.87
N ILE A 36 -25.58 -1.19 -7.64
CA ILE A 36 -24.45 -1.59 -6.79
C ILE A 36 -24.75 -2.81 -5.91
N SER A 37 -25.96 -3.37 -5.96
CA SER A 37 -26.34 -4.52 -5.11
C SER A 37 -25.53 -5.79 -5.41
N LYS A 38 -24.90 -5.83 -6.59
CA LYS A 38 -24.03 -6.92 -7.05
C LYS A 38 -22.55 -6.65 -6.81
N VAL A 39 -22.18 -5.48 -6.28
CA VAL A 39 -20.78 -5.14 -5.98
C VAL A 39 -20.41 -5.79 -4.66
N SER A 40 -19.48 -6.73 -4.72
CA SER A 40 -18.92 -7.39 -3.55
C SER A 40 -17.73 -6.62 -2.98
N ASN A 41 -17.35 -6.94 -1.74
CA ASN A 41 -16.11 -6.42 -1.15
C ASN A 41 -14.87 -6.81 -1.98
N ASP A 42 -14.91 -7.97 -2.64
CA ASP A 42 -13.82 -8.43 -3.51
C ASP A 42 -13.69 -7.58 -4.77
N ASP A 43 -14.81 -7.06 -5.31
CA ASP A 43 -14.80 -6.13 -6.44
C ASP A 43 -14.18 -4.79 -6.04
N ILE A 44 -14.50 -4.32 -4.83
CA ILE A 44 -13.92 -3.09 -4.26
C ILE A 44 -12.42 -3.29 -4.04
N LEU A 45 -11.99 -4.43 -3.50
CA LEU A 45 -10.58 -4.77 -3.31
C LEU A 45 -9.84 -4.94 -4.64
N TYR A 46 -10.47 -5.55 -5.63
CA TYR A 46 -9.93 -5.68 -6.98
C TYR A 46 -9.65 -4.31 -7.61
N LEU A 47 -10.58 -3.36 -7.43
CA LEU A 47 -10.38 -1.98 -7.81
C LEU A 47 -9.25 -1.35 -7.00
N ALA A 48 -9.27 -1.47 -5.68
CA ALA A 48 -8.26 -0.93 -4.77
C ALA A 48 -6.83 -1.45 -5.04
N LYS A 49 -6.64 -2.62 -5.65
CA LYS A 49 -5.32 -3.11 -6.11
C LYS A 49 -4.61 -2.16 -7.07
N LYS A 50 -5.36 -1.36 -7.83
CA LYS A 50 -4.78 -0.33 -8.72
C LYS A 50 -4.43 0.96 -7.98
N TRP A 51 -5.01 1.15 -6.80
CA TRP A 51 -4.89 2.32 -5.94
C TRP A 51 -4.31 1.94 -4.57
N SER A 52 -3.34 1.01 -4.53
CA SER A 52 -2.76 0.57 -3.28
C SER A 52 -2.14 1.74 -2.52
N PHE A 53 -2.32 1.78 -1.21
CA PHE A 53 -1.71 2.79 -0.36
C PHE A 53 -1.40 2.17 0.99
N LEU A 54 -0.59 2.86 1.78
CA LEU A 54 -0.26 2.46 3.13
C LEU A 54 0.00 3.69 4.00
N GLN A 55 -0.47 3.64 5.23
CA GLN A 55 -0.24 4.62 6.29
C GLN A 55 0.19 3.88 7.57
N ILE A 56 1.35 4.25 8.09
CA ILE A 56 1.88 3.72 9.35
C ILE A 56 2.27 4.87 10.28
N VAL A 57 2.17 4.62 11.57
CA VAL A 57 2.64 5.52 12.63
C VAL A 57 3.60 4.80 13.56
N GLU A 58 4.40 5.57 14.27
CA GLU A 58 5.31 5.05 15.29
C GLU A 58 4.52 4.58 16.53
N SER A 59 4.77 3.36 17.01
CA SER A 59 3.94 2.73 18.06
C SER A 59 4.17 3.26 19.49
N SER A 60 5.35 3.80 19.80
CA SER A 60 5.71 4.18 21.19
C SER A 60 5.28 5.59 21.58
N GLY A 61 4.92 6.45 20.63
CA GLY A 61 4.57 7.85 20.85
C GLY A 61 5.76 8.72 21.27
N LYS A 62 7.00 8.25 21.09
CA LYS A 62 8.23 8.99 21.45
C LYS A 62 8.64 10.00 20.39
N PHE A 63 8.31 9.70 19.14
CA PHE A 63 8.68 10.52 18.00
C PHE A 63 7.67 11.66 17.82
N LYS A 64 8.16 12.80 17.32
CA LYS A 64 7.35 13.97 17.04
C LYS A 64 7.29 14.21 15.54
N PRO A 65 6.19 14.81 15.06
CA PRO A 65 6.09 15.16 13.67
C PRO A 65 7.14 16.24 13.33
N PHE A 66 7.67 16.16 12.11
CA PHE A 66 8.52 17.18 11.53
C PHE A 66 7.71 18.43 11.19
N ASP A 67 8.36 19.60 11.24
CA ASP A 67 7.75 20.86 10.79
C ASP A 67 7.35 20.80 9.30
N LYS A 68 8.10 20.02 8.51
CA LYS A 68 7.81 19.75 7.10
C LYS A 68 8.04 18.27 6.78
N PRO A 69 7.14 17.63 6.03
CA PRO A 69 7.34 16.24 5.62
C PRO A 69 8.54 16.11 4.68
N GLU A 70 9.31 15.05 4.87
CA GLU A 70 10.38 14.64 3.96
C GLU A 70 9.82 13.72 2.87
N LEU A 71 10.30 13.89 1.64
CA LEU A 71 9.88 13.08 0.51
C LEU A 71 11.02 12.14 0.10
N ILE A 72 10.82 10.85 0.29
CA ILE A 72 11.82 9.82 0.03
C ILE A 72 11.33 8.99 -1.17
N THR A 73 12.24 8.74 -2.13
CA THR A 73 11.92 7.89 -3.28
C THR A 73 12.32 6.45 -2.97
N ALA A 74 11.32 5.57 -2.88
CA ALA A 74 11.52 4.14 -2.68
C ALA A 74 12.24 3.50 -3.88
N GLN A 75 12.84 2.33 -3.69
CA GLN A 75 13.45 1.53 -4.74
C GLN A 75 12.46 1.16 -5.85
N SER A 76 11.18 1.00 -5.50
CA SER A 76 10.07 0.81 -6.45
C SER A 76 9.84 2.02 -7.36
N GLY A 77 10.32 3.20 -6.96
CA GLY A 77 10.08 4.50 -7.58
C GLY A 77 8.91 5.28 -6.97
N TRP A 78 8.20 4.70 -5.99
CA TRP A 78 7.11 5.37 -5.28
C TRP A 78 7.64 6.43 -4.31
N THR A 79 6.80 7.39 -3.96
CA THR A 79 7.15 8.44 -2.99
C THR A 79 6.63 8.06 -1.62
N ILE A 80 7.54 7.88 -0.67
CA ILE A 80 7.25 7.80 0.76
C ILE A 80 7.24 9.23 1.30
N ILE A 81 6.14 9.62 1.93
CA ILE A 81 6.01 10.88 2.64
C ILE A 81 6.27 10.59 4.11
N ASN A 82 7.36 11.13 4.65
CA ASN A 82 7.78 10.93 6.02
C ASN A 82 7.49 12.18 6.87
N TYR A 83 6.59 12.04 7.83
CA TYR A 83 6.22 13.08 8.78
C TYR A 83 7.05 13.01 10.07
N GLY A 84 7.96 12.04 10.23
CA GLY A 84 8.82 11.88 11.41
C GLY A 84 8.27 10.90 12.44
N ASP A 85 6.99 11.03 12.80
CA ASP A 85 6.21 10.10 13.62
C ASP A 85 5.21 9.25 12.82
N ALA A 86 5.03 9.58 11.54
CA ALA A 86 4.14 8.88 10.62
C ALA A 86 4.75 8.80 9.22
N MET A 87 4.38 7.77 8.47
CA MET A 87 4.75 7.63 7.06
C MET A 87 3.57 7.18 6.22
N ALA A 88 3.49 7.68 4.99
CA ALA A 88 2.51 7.26 4.01
C ALA A 88 3.14 7.04 2.63
N THR A 89 2.60 6.08 1.87
CA THR A 89 3.01 5.87 0.48
C THR A 89 1.83 5.45 -0.39
N SER A 90 1.93 5.74 -1.68
CA SER A 90 1.00 5.31 -2.72
C SER A 90 1.69 5.38 -4.10
N PRO A 91 1.10 4.82 -5.17
CA PRO A 91 1.64 4.93 -6.52
C PRO A 91 1.77 6.38 -7.00
N GLY A 92 0.96 7.30 -6.47
CA GLY A 92 1.00 8.74 -6.80
C GLY A 92 0.97 9.00 -8.31
N LYS A 93 2.11 9.43 -8.88
CA LYS A 93 2.27 9.69 -10.32
C LYS A 93 2.01 8.46 -11.21
N PHE A 94 2.17 7.25 -10.69
CA PHE A 94 1.91 6.01 -11.43
C PHE A 94 0.42 5.65 -11.49
N LEU A 95 -0.42 6.29 -10.66
CA LEU A 95 -1.86 6.06 -10.60
C LEU A 95 -2.59 6.48 -11.87
N TYR A 96 -2.19 7.62 -12.43
CA TYR A 96 -2.76 8.20 -13.66
C TYR A 96 -1.88 7.95 -14.90
N GLY A 97 -0.69 7.36 -14.69
CA GLY A 97 0.26 7.00 -15.75
C GLY A 97 -0.10 5.73 -16.53
N GLY A 98 -1.29 5.17 -16.32
CA GLY A 98 -1.78 3.94 -16.96
C GLY A 98 -2.01 4.02 -18.48
N GLY A 99 -1.34 4.91 -19.22
CA GLY A 99 -1.59 5.14 -20.65
C GLY A 99 -0.41 5.39 -21.58
N PHE A 100 0.79 5.78 -21.12
CA PHE A 100 1.87 6.19 -22.04
C PHE A 100 3.29 5.68 -21.69
N PHE A 101 3.38 4.48 -21.14
CA PHE A 101 4.56 3.63 -21.33
C PHE A 101 4.15 2.30 -21.98
N ARG A 102 3.43 2.38 -23.11
CA ARG A 102 3.47 1.30 -24.10
C ARG A 102 4.70 1.54 -24.95
N PHE A 103 5.81 0.88 -24.63
CA PHE A 103 6.75 0.56 -25.69
C PHE A 103 6.16 -0.66 -26.40
N SER A 104 5.96 -0.58 -27.72
CA SER A 104 5.77 -1.80 -28.49
C SER A 104 7.05 -2.61 -28.29
N SER A 105 6.92 -3.76 -27.64
CA SER A 105 7.80 -4.86 -27.99
C SER A 105 7.30 -5.26 -29.37
N ASP A 106 7.92 -4.70 -30.42
CA ASP A 106 8.04 -5.51 -31.62
C ASP A 106 8.78 -6.78 -31.18
N GLU A 107 8.25 -7.93 -31.60
CA GLU A 107 8.75 -9.29 -31.28
C GLU A 107 8.29 -9.82 -29.91
N ASP A 108 7.04 -10.29 -29.84
CA ASP A 108 6.69 -11.71 -30.03
C ASP A 108 5.33 -12.03 -29.39
N GLU A 109 4.51 -12.76 -30.17
CA GLU A 109 3.17 -13.20 -29.84
C GLU A 109 3.20 -14.19 -28.66
N ASP A 110 2.66 -13.79 -27.51
CA ASP A 110 2.10 -14.75 -26.55
C ASP A 110 0.90 -14.12 -25.82
N GLU A 111 -0.27 -14.74 -26.04
CA GLU A 111 -1.54 -14.42 -25.40
C GLU A 111 -1.47 -14.72 -23.90
N GLY A 112 -1.43 -13.67 -23.06
CA GLY A 112 -1.69 -13.85 -21.62
C GLY A 112 -1.25 -12.72 -20.71
N GLY A 113 -2.18 -11.80 -20.41
CA GLY A 113 -2.08 -10.93 -19.23
C GLY A 113 -1.30 -9.63 -19.43
N SER A 114 -1.94 -8.62 -20.03
CA SER A 114 -1.42 -7.25 -20.08
C SER A 114 -1.50 -6.58 -18.70
N GLY A 115 -0.55 -6.93 -17.82
CA GLY A 115 -0.27 -6.15 -16.61
C GLY A 115 0.59 -4.93 -16.95
N VAL A 116 0.32 -3.79 -16.30
CA VAL A 116 1.20 -2.62 -16.39
C VAL A 116 2.51 -2.95 -15.68
N VAL A 117 3.56 -3.24 -16.45
CA VAL A 117 4.92 -3.50 -15.93
C VAL A 117 5.76 -2.25 -16.17
N ASN A 118 6.27 -1.65 -15.09
CA ASN A 118 7.30 -0.62 -15.23
C ASN A 118 8.63 -1.33 -15.52
N PRO A 119 9.29 -1.08 -16.68
CA PRO A 119 10.50 -1.80 -17.04
C PRO A 119 11.55 -1.69 -15.92
N LYS A 120 12.09 -2.84 -15.50
CA LYS A 120 13.04 -3.03 -14.38
C LYS A 120 12.48 -2.93 -12.95
N LYS A 121 11.21 -2.58 -12.73
CA LYS A 121 10.61 -2.46 -11.39
C LYS A 121 9.53 -3.50 -11.08
N GLY A 122 9.06 -4.22 -12.09
CA GLY A 122 8.05 -5.28 -11.93
C GLY A 122 6.61 -4.75 -11.92
N THR A 123 5.68 -5.58 -11.45
CA THR A 123 4.24 -5.26 -11.39
C THR A 123 3.92 -4.24 -10.29
N ILE A 124 2.78 -3.55 -10.38
CA ILE A 124 2.29 -2.64 -9.33
C ILE A 124 2.20 -3.34 -7.97
N VAL A 125 1.77 -4.61 -7.95
CA VAL A 125 1.69 -5.42 -6.72
C VAL A 125 3.08 -5.61 -6.09
N LYS A 126 4.09 -5.96 -6.90
CA LYS A 126 5.47 -6.09 -6.41
C LYS A 126 6.00 -4.75 -5.89
N GLN A 127 5.77 -3.66 -6.63
CA GLN A 127 6.18 -2.32 -6.21
C GLN A 127 5.51 -1.91 -4.90
N ALA A 128 4.22 -2.22 -4.71
CA ALA A 128 3.50 -1.95 -3.47
C ALA A 128 4.12 -2.71 -2.29
N PHE A 129 4.40 -4.01 -2.47
CA PHE A 129 5.05 -4.85 -1.47
C PHE A 129 6.45 -4.33 -1.11
N ASP A 130 7.29 -4.04 -2.12
CA ASP A 130 8.65 -3.54 -1.92
C ASP A 130 8.65 -2.17 -1.21
N SER A 131 7.72 -1.28 -1.58
CA SER A 131 7.58 0.04 -0.94
C SER A 131 7.15 -0.06 0.51
N ALA A 132 6.20 -0.96 0.82
CA ALA A 132 5.76 -1.22 2.18
C ALA A 132 6.90 -1.76 3.04
N ALA A 133 7.67 -2.72 2.53
CA ALA A 133 8.84 -3.26 3.22
C ALA A 133 9.92 -2.17 3.45
N GLU A 134 10.14 -1.29 2.47
CA GLU A 134 11.09 -0.19 2.60
C GLU A 134 10.67 0.83 3.67
N MET A 135 9.37 1.12 3.82
CA MET A 135 8.87 1.96 4.92
C MET A 135 9.21 1.36 6.30
N VAL A 136 9.12 0.04 6.45
CA VAL A 136 9.46 -0.63 7.73
C VAL A 136 10.97 -0.57 8.00
N ARG A 137 11.81 -0.74 6.97
CA ARG A 137 13.27 -0.55 7.11
C ARG A 137 13.60 0.87 7.50
N LEU A 138 12.96 1.85 6.86
CA LEU A 138 13.14 3.26 7.18
C LEU A 138 12.71 3.56 8.62
N ALA A 139 11.59 3.01 9.08
CA ALA A 139 11.17 3.11 10.49
C ALA A 139 12.27 2.62 11.44
N LYS A 140 12.87 1.47 11.14
CA LYS A 140 13.99 0.94 11.93
C LYS A 140 15.24 1.84 11.87
N GLU A 141 15.57 2.39 10.71
CA GLU A 141 16.70 3.33 10.54
C GLU A 141 16.48 4.64 11.32
N LEU A 142 15.23 5.10 11.40
CA LEU A 142 14.82 6.24 12.23
C LEU A 142 14.79 5.91 13.73
N GLY A 143 14.98 4.65 14.11
CA GLY A 143 15.00 4.20 15.49
C GLY A 143 13.61 4.01 16.11
N TRP A 144 12.57 3.81 15.30
CA TRP A 144 11.24 3.46 15.80
C TRP A 144 11.28 2.09 16.47
N ASP A 145 10.65 1.98 17.65
CA ASP A 145 10.55 0.71 18.38
C ASP A 145 9.57 -0.26 17.70
N GLY A 146 8.61 0.27 16.96
CA GLY A 146 7.57 -0.46 16.27
C GLY A 146 6.76 0.42 15.32
N VAL A 147 5.95 -0.23 14.49
CA VAL A 147 5.02 0.41 13.56
C VAL A 147 3.58 0.00 13.89
N GLN A 148 2.66 0.95 13.85
CA GLN A 148 1.22 0.68 13.87
C GLN A 148 0.64 1.02 12.51
N ILE A 149 -0.01 0.05 11.89
CA ILE A 149 -0.74 0.24 10.63
C ILE A 149 -2.04 0.96 10.95
N VAL A 150 -2.21 2.15 10.37
CA VAL A 150 -3.44 2.95 10.51
C VAL A 150 -4.43 2.56 9.43
N ASP A 151 -3.96 2.48 8.19
CA ASP A 151 -4.77 2.11 7.04
C ASP A 151 -3.86 1.68 5.87
N GLY A 152 -4.43 0.96 4.91
CA GLY A 152 -3.74 0.60 3.70
C GLY A 152 -4.35 -0.59 2.99
N HIS A 153 -3.84 -0.89 1.80
CA HIS A 153 -4.25 -2.07 1.05
C HIS A 153 -3.78 -3.35 1.77
N PRO A 154 -4.60 -4.43 1.86
CA PRO A 154 -4.26 -5.65 2.58
C PRO A 154 -2.88 -6.24 2.22
N ASP A 155 -2.54 -6.32 0.92
CA ASP A 155 -1.22 -6.81 0.46
C ASP A 155 -0.05 -5.98 1.02
N MET A 156 -0.23 -4.68 1.23
CA MET A 156 0.80 -3.80 1.81
C MET A 156 0.86 -3.94 3.33
N GLN A 157 -0.28 -4.12 3.99
CA GLN A 157 -0.33 -4.39 5.44
C GLN A 157 0.38 -5.71 5.76
N GLU A 158 0.14 -6.75 4.95
CA GLU A 158 0.83 -8.04 5.04
C GLU A 158 2.35 -7.86 4.83
N ALA A 159 2.76 -7.07 3.84
CA ALA A 159 4.17 -6.77 3.58
C ALA A 159 4.85 -6.10 4.78
N VAL A 160 4.18 -5.14 5.42
CA VAL A 160 4.66 -4.50 6.65
C VAL A 160 4.90 -5.53 7.74
N TRP A 161 3.91 -6.39 7.99
CA TRP A 161 4.01 -7.41 9.03
C TRP A 161 5.13 -8.43 8.76
N VAL A 162 5.24 -8.92 7.52
CA VAL A 162 6.31 -9.84 7.11
C VAL A 162 7.68 -9.21 7.33
N GLU A 163 7.86 -7.97 6.88
CA GLU A 163 9.15 -7.28 6.98
C GLU A 163 9.49 -6.92 8.42
N ALA A 164 8.52 -6.48 9.23
CA ALA A 164 8.72 -6.16 10.64
C ALA A 164 9.19 -7.40 11.42
N CYS A 165 8.56 -8.54 11.17
CA CYS A 165 8.99 -9.84 11.70
C CYS A 165 10.42 -10.20 11.26
N ARG A 166 10.79 -9.93 10.01
CA ARG A 166 12.12 -10.23 9.46
C ARG A 166 13.22 -9.38 10.10
N ILE A 167 12.95 -8.10 10.37
CA ILE A 167 13.94 -7.16 10.90
C ILE A 167 13.87 -6.97 12.42
N GLY A 168 12.88 -7.56 13.08
CA GLY A 168 12.75 -7.59 14.54
C GLY A 168 12.19 -6.31 15.16
N ILE A 169 11.25 -5.64 14.50
CA ILE A 169 10.45 -4.57 15.12
C ILE A 169 8.98 -5.02 15.26
N SER A 170 8.22 -4.44 16.19
CA SER A 170 6.80 -4.78 16.31
C SER A 170 5.97 -4.16 15.18
N ALA A 171 4.94 -4.88 14.73
CA ALA A 171 3.95 -4.38 13.79
C ALA A 171 2.55 -4.66 14.32
N ASP A 172 1.79 -3.59 14.56
CA ASP A 172 0.41 -3.62 15.04
C ASP A 172 -0.58 -3.23 13.92
N GLY A 173 -1.85 -3.61 14.07
CA GLY A 173 -2.93 -3.21 13.13
C GLY A 173 -3.18 -4.18 11.97
N PHE A 174 -2.36 -5.23 11.81
CA PHE A 174 -2.64 -6.34 10.89
C PHE A 174 -2.75 -7.66 11.65
N VAL A 175 -3.81 -8.43 11.38
CA VAL A 175 -4.02 -9.76 11.97
C VAL A 175 -3.72 -10.82 10.91
N PRO A 176 -2.59 -11.54 10.99
CA PRO A 176 -2.21 -12.52 9.99
C PRO A 176 -3.14 -13.74 10.03
N ASP A 177 -3.52 -14.22 8.84
CA ASP A 177 -4.20 -15.50 8.67
C ASP A 177 -3.20 -16.63 8.35
N THR A 178 -3.73 -17.83 8.10
CA THR A 178 -2.92 -19.01 7.79
C THR A 178 -2.10 -18.84 6.50
N GLU A 179 -2.63 -18.13 5.50
CA GLU A 179 -1.95 -17.93 4.22
C GLU A 179 -0.83 -16.89 4.34
N ALA A 180 -1.06 -15.81 5.09
CA ALA A 180 -0.04 -14.82 5.42
C ALA A 180 1.15 -15.45 6.16
N GLU A 181 0.88 -16.36 7.09
CA GLU A 181 1.94 -17.08 7.81
C GLU A 181 2.73 -18.03 6.89
N LYS A 182 2.09 -18.71 5.94
CA LYS A 182 2.78 -19.51 4.92
C LYS A 182 3.68 -18.65 4.04
N LYS A 183 3.16 -17.52 3.58
CA LYS A 183 3.90 -16.58 2.72
C LYS A 183 5.11 -16.00 3.46
N ARG A 184 4.94 -15.61 4.73
CA ARG A 184 6.04 -15.18 5.61
C ARG A 184 7.14 -16.22 5.67
N ARG A 185 6.79 -17.48 5.97
CA ARG A 185 7.78 -18.57 6.09
C ARG A 185 8.59 -18.74 4.82
N ARG A 186 7.93 -18.69 3.65
CA ARG A 186 8.59 -18.79 2.35
C ARG A 186 9.58 -17.64 2.12
N ILE A 187 9.15 -16.40 2.33
CA ILE A 187 9.99 -15.21 2.12
C ILE A 187 11.19 -15.23 3.08
N VAL A 188 10.96 -15.58 4.35
CA VAL A 188 12.02 -15.67 5.35
C VAL A 188 12.99 -16.81 5.04
N SER A 189 12.51 -17.98 4.61
CA SER A 189 13.39 -19.11 4.25
C SER A 189 14.26 -18.78 3.03
N GLU A 190 13.69 -18.18 1.98
CA GLU A 190 14.42 -17.76 0.79
C GLU A 190 15.52 -16.73 1.17
N SER A 191 15.21 -15.78 2.04
CA SER A 191 16.19 -14.79 2.54
C SER A 191 17.32 -15.44 3.36
N ILE A 192 17.03 -16.44 4.19
CA ILE A 192 18.05 -17.16 4.96
C ILE A 192 18.99 -17.93 4.03
N ASP A 193 18.45 -18.60 3.02
CA ASP A 193 19.24 -19.35 2.04
C ASP A 193 20.14 -18.43 1.20
N GLU A 194 19.64 -17.25 0.82
CA GLU A 194 20.45 -16.20 0.17
C GLU A 194 21.58 -15.71 1.08
N MET A 195 21.30 -15.43 2.36
CA MET A 195 22.32 -15.00 3.33
C MET A 195 23.39 -16.08 3.55
N LEU A 196 22.97 -17.34 3.70
CA LEU A 196 23.89 -18.48 3.84
C LEU A 196 24.74 -18.69 2.59
N SER A 197 24.16 -18.49 1.41
CA SER A 197 24.87 -18.60 0.13
C SER A 197 25.89 -17.47 -0.05
N ALA A 198 25.54 -16.23 0.34
CA ALA A 198 26.47 -15.10 0.35
C ALA A 198 27.64 -15.32 1.32
N LEU A 199 27.37 -15.83 2.54
CA LEU A 199 28.41 -16.20 3.52
C LEU A 199 29.35 -17.29 2.98
N LYS A 200 28.82 -18.34 2.34
CA LYS A 200 29.62 -19.41 1.74
C LYS A 200 30.45 -18.91 0.54
N GLY A 201 29.90 -18.02 -0.28
CA GLY A 201 30.60 -17.40 -1.42
C GLY A 201 31.74 -16.46 -1.01
N ILE A 202 31.63 -15.79 0.15
CA ILE A 202 32.72 -14.97 0.73
C ILE A 202 33.85 -15.86 1.26
N SER A 203 33.52 -17.04 1.83
CA SER A 203 34.51 -17.98 2.36
C SER A 203 35.34 -18.69 1.28
N GLN A 204 34.90 -18.73 0.02
CA GLN A 204 35.64 -19.36 -1.09
C GLN A 204 36.56 -18.38 -1.86
N LYS A 205 36.54 -17.08 -1.51
CA LYS A 205 37.40 -16.04 -2.12
C LYS A 205 38.59 -15.62 -1.24
N ARG A 206 38.92 -16.39 -0.21
CA ARG A 206 40.13 -16.20 0.62
C ARG A 206 41.08 -17.36 0.48
#